data_AF-A0A7Y5S8L7-F1
#
_entry.id   AF-A0A7Y5S8L7-F1
#
_cell.length_a   1.000
_cell.length_b   1.000
_cell.length_c   1.000
_cell.angle_alpha   90.00
_cell.angle_beta   90.00
_cell.angle_gamma   90.00
#
_symmetry.space_group_name_H-M   'P 1'
#
loop_
_entity.id
_entity.type
_entity.pdbx_description
1 polymer ?
#
loop_
_entity_poly.entity_id
_entity_poly.type
_entity_poly.pdbx_seq_one_letter_code
_entity_poly.pdbx_strand_id
1 'polypeptide(L)'
;MNRSTRVLSAAALLTAAAFAGAWAPIRSGPPMVCNEVQVDSEHRTSIEKLPTSGADPIGHSLAALSASPDYFSHMEIVRRLCLNQRGQSEQIIHRLMQRVVDGEAVGKVGSNEWLDLAYAVGCINQLGETEFKKGQSAPGERDGIPGYWYMLRAINLESKESRGSASTLHFAAALLTHPIMVSDEKSRAQVDERYRFHMREAVRGMSPGSLLEKNMQSNLTSYQGAIERARKELAAEGQAKDTTASSKK
;
A
#
# COMPACT_ATOMS: atom_id res chain seq x y z
N MET A 1 41.94 -7.53 60.09
CA MET A 1 42.70 -7.33 58.84
C MET A 1 41.90 -7.94 57.69
N ASN A 2 41.28 -7.07 56.88
CA ASN A 2 40.50 -7.38 55.70
C ASN A 2 41.40 -7.81 54.54
N ARG A 3 41.09 -8.93 53.87
CA ARG A 3 41.32 -9.08 52.42
C ARG A 3 40.18 -9.89 51.80
N SER A 4 39.20 -9.13 51.33
CA SER A 4 38.13 -9.54 50.43
C SER A 4 38.73 -9.78 49.04
N THR A 5 38.70 -11.02 48.56
CA THR A 5 39.06 -11.38 47.17
C THR A 5 37.78 -11.43 46.35
N ARG A 6 37.54 -10.35 45.61
CA ARG A 6 36.48 -10.25 44.59
C ARG A 6 36.93 -11.05 43.37
N VAL A 7 36.23 -12.15 43.08
CA VAL A 7 36.31 -12.84 41.79
C VAL A 7 35.43 -12.04 40.83
N LEU A 8 36.07 -11.19 40.01
CA LEU A 8 35.40 -10.43 38.96
C LEU A 8 35.18 -11.31 37.73
N SER A 9 33.94 -11.29 37.25
CA SER A 9 33.39 -12.02 36.12
C SER A 9 34.17 -11.82 34.82
N ALA A 10 34.67 -12.92 34.25
CA ALA A 10 35.13 -13.00 32.87
C ALA A 10 34.04 -13.65 32.01
N ALA A 11 32.98 -12.88 31.71
CA ALA A 11 31.94 -13.29 30.77
C ALA A 11 31.35 -12.06 30.08
N ALA A 12 32.16 -11.37 29.27
CA ALA A 12 31.69 -10.28 28.42
C ALA A 12 32.63 -10.11 27.23
N LEU A 13 32.67 -11.10 26.33
CA LEU A 13 33.42 -10.99 25.06
C LEU A 13 32.95 -12.07 24.09
N LEU A 14 31.67 -12.05 23.70
CA LEU A 14 31.15 -12.84 22.57
C LEU A 14 29.72 -12.36 22.25
N THR A 15 29.60 -11.36 21.37
CA THR A 15 28.53 -11.15 20.36
C THR A 15 28.52 -9.69 19.89
N ALA A 16 29.46 -9.32 19.02
CA ALA A 16 29.39 -8.06 18.27
C ALA A 16 29.66 -8.28 16.77
N ALA A 17 29.25 -9.43 16.25
CA ALA A 17 29.42 -9.79 14.84
C ALA A 17 28.19 -10.54 14.31
N ALA A 18 27.05 -9.86 14.19
CA ALA A 18 25.88 -10.40 13.49
C ALA A 18 24.90 -9.36 12.90
N PHE A 19 25.33 -8.11 12.68
CA PHE A 19 24.49 -7.08 12.04
C PHE A 19 25.11 -6.44 10.79
N ALA A 20 26.08 -7.10 10.17
CA ALA A 20 26.51 -6.79 8.80
C ALA A 20 25.71 -7.60 7.77
N GLY A 21 24.40 -7.77 8.01
CA GLY A 21 23.48 -8.29 7.02
C GLY A 21 23.43 -7.32 5.85
N ALA A 22 24.04 -7.71 4.75
CA ALA A 22 24.17 -6.98 3.50
C ALA A 22 22.94 -6.10 3.19
N TRP A 23 23.16 -4.79 3.22
CA TRP A 23 22.26 -3.83 2.60
C TRP A 23 22.45 -3.98 1.09
N ALA A 24 21.81 -5.00 0.51
CA ALA A 24 21.68 -5.06 -0.94
C ALA A 24 20.96 -3.76 -1.35
N PRO A 25 21.51 -2.98 -2.29
CA PRO A 25 20.82 -1.79 -2.78
C PRO A 25 19.46 -2.25 -3.27
N ILE A 26 18.40 -1.70 -2.68
CA ILE A 26 17.02 -1.93 -3.09
C ILE A 26 16.97 -1.56 -4.57
N ARG A 27 17.04 -2.57 -5.45
CA ARG A 27 16.88 -2.33 -6.88
C ARG A 27 15.48 -1.81 -7.08
N SER A 28 15.38 -0.84 -7.98
CA SER A 28 14.12 -0.24 -8.34
C SER A 28 13.18 -1.31 -8.90
N GLY A 29 12.33 -1.91 -8.07
CA GLY A 29 11.27 -2.80 -8.52
C GLY A 29 10.28 -2.05 -9.42
N PRO A 30 9.58 -2.74 -10.33
CA PRO A 30 8.72 -2.10 -11.31
C PRO A 30 7.57 -1.38 -10.60
N PRO A 31 7.06 -0.25 -11.10
CA PRO A 31 5.97 0.49 -10.46
C PRO A 31 4.74 -0.41 -10.19
N MET A 32 3.90 -0.06 -9.21
CA MET A 32 2.70 -0.82 -8.84
C MET A 32 1.77 -1.09 -10.03
N VAL A 33 1.75 -0.18 -11.00
CA VAL A 33 0.99 -0.35 -12.25
C VAL A 33 1.45 -1.57 -13.08
N CYS A 34 2.71 -1.96 -12.94
CA CYS A 34 3.32 -3.07 -13.67
C CYS A 34 3.09 -4.44 -13.03
N ASN A 35 2.65 -4.50 -11.77
CA ASN A 35 2.34 -5.77 -11.11
C ASN A 35 0.83 -6.02 -11.16
N GLU A 36 0.43 -7.15 -11.73
CA GLU A 36 -0.96 -7.61 -11.67
C GLU A 36 -1.37 -7.82 -10.21
N VAL A 37 -2.54 -7.30 -9.84
CA VAL A 37 -3.14 -7.59 -8.55
C VAL A 37 -3.89 -8.91 -8.70
N GLN A 38 -3.50 -9.90 -7.91
CA GLN A 38 -4.18 -11.19 -7.91
C GLN A 38 -5.59 -11.02 -7.35
N VAL A 39 -6.56 -11.49 -8.12
CA VAL A 39 -7.99 -11.51 -7.79
C VAL A 39 -8.49 -12.94 -7.78
N ASP A 40 -9.65 -13.19 -7.17
CA ASP A 40 -10.29 -14.50 -7.24
C ASP A 40 -10.62 -14.88 -8.69
N SER A 41 -10.55 -16.18 -9.01
CA SER A 41 -10.68 -16.67 -10.40
C SER A 41 -12.02 -16.31 -11.04
N GLU A 42 -13.10 -16.22 -10.26
CA GLU A 42 -14.43 -15.86 -10.75
C GLU A 42 -14.49 -14.41 -11.24
N HIS A 43 -13.86 -13.48 -10.50
CA HIS A 43 -13.82 -12.07 -10.87
C HIS A 43 -12.79 -11.80 -11.98
N ARG A 44 -11.69 -12.57 -12.02
CA ARG A 44 -10.63 -12.45 -13.03
C ARG A 44 -11.19 -12.43 -14.45
N THR A 45 -12.05 -13.41 -14.79
CA THR A 45 -12.61 -13.52 -16.15
C THR A 45 -13.49 -12.32 -16.51
N SER A 46 -14.25 -11.80 -15.55
CA SER A 46 -15.10 -10.61 -15.76
C SER A 46 -14.25 -9.35 -15.99
N ILE A 47 -13.17 -9.20 -15.21
CA ILE A 47 -12.21 -8.10 -15.36
C ILE A 47 -11.48 -8.19 -16.70
N GLU A 48 -11.03 -9.39 -17.10
CA GLU A 48 -10.30 -9.61 -18.36
C GLU A 48 -11.12 -9.22 -19.59
N LYS A 49 -12.45 -9.41 -19.54
CA LYS A 49 -13.39 -9.05 -20.61
C LYS A 49 -13.74 -7.57 -20.70
N LEU A 50 -13.25 -6.72 -19.78
CA LEU A 50 -13.53 -5.29 -19.85
C LEU A 50 -13.02 -4.69 -21.17
N PRO A 51 -13.83 -3.87 -21.85
CA PRO A 51 -13.47 -3.31 -23.13
C PRO A 51 -12.25 -2.39 -22.99
N THR A 52 -11.25 -2.62 -23.83
CA THR A 52 -10.03 -1.80 -23.92
C THR A 52 -10.20 -0.65 -24.92
N SER A 53 -11.20 -0.73 -25.80
CA SER A 53 -11.55 0.27 -26.81
C SER A 53 -13.05 0.21 -27.13
N GLY A 54 -13.59 1.24 -27.78
CA GLY A 54 -15.01 1.34 -28.13
C GLY A 54 -15.67 2.61 -27.58
N ALA A 55 -17.01 2.61 -27.49
CA ALA A 55 -17.79 3.82 -27.27
C ALA A 55 -17.64 4.46 -25.87
N ASP A 56 -17.39 3.66 -24.81
CA ASP A 56 -17.16 4.18 -23.45
C ASP A 56 -16.41 3.17 -22.55
N PRO A 57 -15.09 2.94 -22.74
CA PRO A 57 -14.33 2.01 -21.90
C PRO A 57 -14.22 2.44 -20.43
N ILE A 58 -14.25 3.75 -20.14
CA ILE A 58 -14.26 4.28 -18.78
C ILE A 58 -15.58 3.93 -18.08
N GLY A 59 -16.72 4.17 -18.73
CA GLY A 59 -18.04 3.84 -18.20
C GLY A 59 -18.20 2.36 -17.86
N HIS A 60 -17.73 1.46 -18.72
CA HIS A 60 -17.74 0.02 -18.43
C HIS A 60 -16.88 -0.34 -17.22
N SER A 61 -15.70 0.27 -17.08
CA SER A 61 -14.83 0.05 -15.92
C SER A 61 -15.49 0.55 -14.62
N LEU A 62 -16.16 1.70 -14.66
CA LEU A 62 -16.91 2.22 -13.51
C LEU A 62 -18.08 1.31 -13.12
N ALA A 63 -18.80 0.77 -14.10
CA ALA A 63 -19.87 -0.21 -13.86
C ALA A 63 -19.31 -1.48 -13.20
N ALA A 64 -18.14 -1.96 -13.64
CA ALA A 64 -17.46 -3.09 -13.03
C ALA A 64 -16.99 -2.82 -11.60
N LEU A 65 -16.48 -1.61 -11.32
CA LEU A 65 -16.15 -1.18 -9.96
C LEU A 65 -17.40 -1.17 -9.06
N SER A 66 -18.56 -0.76 -9.57
CA SER A 66 -19.80 -0.79 -8.77
C SER A 66 -20.32 -2.20 -8.48
N ALA A 67 -19.96 -3.18 -9.30
CA ALA A 67 -20.38 -4.57 -9.15
C ALA A 67 -19.36 -5.44 -8.38
N SER A 68 -18.17 -4.91 -8.11
CA SER A 68 -17.08 -5.67 -7.48
C SER A 68 -17.24 -5.70 -5.95
N PRO A 69 -17.11 -6.87 -5.30
CA PRO A 69 -17.33 -6.97 -3.86
C PRO A 69 -16.07 -6.73 -3.01
N ASP A 70 -14.87 -6.84 -3.60
CA ASP A 70 -13.61 -6.88 -2.87
C ASP A 70 -12.59 -5.87 -3.40
N TYR A 71 -11.73 -5.36 -2.51
CA TYR A 71 -10.75 -4.34 -2.85
C TYR A 71 -9.70 -4.77 -3.88
N PHE A 72 -9.34 -6.05 -3.97
CA PHE A 72 -8.36 -6.48 -4.97
C PHE A 72 -8.94 -6.38 -6.38
N SER A 73 -10.22 -6.73 -6.56
CA SER A 73 -10.95 -6.50 -7.80
C SER A 73 -10.97 -5.02 -8.18
N HIS A 74 -11.25 -4.13 -7.22
CA HIS A 74 -11.19 -2.68 -7.42
C HIS A 74 -9.80 -2.21 -7.88
N MET A 75 -8.74 -2.60 -7.16
CA MET A 75 -7.35 -2.26 -7.50
C MET A 75 -6.97 -2.75 -8.90
N GLU A 76 -7.34 -3.97 -9.29
CA GLU A 76 -7.00 -4.53 -10.61
C GLU A 76 -7.80 -3.84 -11.74
N ILE A 77 -9.09 -3.56 -11.53
CA ILE A 77 -9.90 -2.82 -12.51
C ILE A 77 -9.32 -1.42 -12.73
N VAL A 78 -9.00 -0.71 -11.66
CA VAL A 78 -8.39 0.62 -11.75
C VAL A 78 -7.02 0.57 -12.43
N ARG A 79 -6.18 -0.40 -12.08
CA ARG A 79 -4.87 -0.59 -12.73
C ARG A 79 -5.03 -0.79 -14.24
N ARG A 80 -5.92 -1.67 -14.67
CA ARG A 80 -6.21 -1.93 -16.09
C ARG A 80 -6.82 -0.71 -16.77
N LEU A 81 -7.73 0.01 -16.10
CA LEU A 81 -8.32 1.24 -16.62
C LEU A 81 -7.23 2.27 -16.94
N CYS A 82 -6.33 2.56 -16.00
CA CYS A 82 -5.21 3.49 -16.21
C CYS A 82 -4.24 3.02 -17.31
N LEU A 83 -3.98 1.71 -17.42
CA LEU A 83 -3.11 1.15 -18.45
C LEU A 83 -3.71 1.14 -19.85
N ASN A 84 -5.02 0.91 -19.97
CA ASN A 84 -5.69 0.78 -21.26
C ASN A 84 -6.14 2.14 -21.81
N GLN A 85 -6.44 3.09 -20.92
CA GLN A 85 -6.92 4.43 -21.28
C GLN A 85 -5.85 5.50 -21.03
N ARG A 86 -4.59 5.18 -21.36
CA ARG A 86 -3.46 6.13 -21.31
C ARG A 86 -3.78 7.38 -22.12
N GLY A 87 -3.46 8.54 -21.56
CA GLY A 87 -3.81 9.85 -22.13
C GLY A 87 -5.22 10.34 -21.79
N GLN A 88 -6.05 9.55 -21.10
CA GLN A 88 -7.36 9.98 -20.58
C GLN A 88 -7.36 10.17 -19.06
N SER A 89 -6.18 10.42 -18.48
CA SER A 89 -5.97 10.55 -17.03
C SER A 89 -6.90 11.56 -16.35
N GLU A 90 -7.12 12.73 -16.96
CA GLU A 90 -8.05 13.75 -16.45
C GLU A 90 -9.50 13.24 -16.40
N GLN A 91 -9.94 12.56 -17.47
CA GLN A 91 -11.28 12.01 -17.56
C GLN A 91 -11.51 10.88 -16.54
N ILE A 92 -10.51 10.01 -16.34
CA ILE A 92 -10.55 8.96 -15.32
C ILE A 92 -10.71 9.57 -13.92
N ILE A 93 -9.86 10.53 -13.56
CA ILE A 93 -9.91 11.21 -12.26
C ILE A 93 -11.24 11.94 -12.09
N HIS A 94 -11.71 12.69 -13.09
CA HIS A 94 -12.97 13.41 -13.03
C HIS A 94 -14.15 12.46 -12.78
N ARG A 95 -14.20 11.31 -13.47
CA ARG A 95 -15.30 10.35 -13.32
C ARG A 95 -15.27 9.62 -11.97
N LEU A 96 -14.09 9.27 -11.47
CA LEU A 96 -13.94 8.69 -10.13
C LEU A 96 -14.26 9.70 -9.03
N MET A 97 -13.84 10.96 -9.19
CA MET A 97 -14.17 12.04 -8.27
C MET A 97 -15.69 12.31 -8.27
N GLN A 98 -16.32 12.34 -9.45
CA GLN A 98 -17.76 12.48 -9.55
C GLN A 98 -18.48 11.35 -8.80
N ARG A 99 -18.03 10.10 -8.93
CA ARG A 99 -18.57 8.97 -8.17
C ARG A 99 -18.45 9.18 -6.65
N VAL A 100 -17.31 9.68 -6.17
CA VAL A 100 -17.11 10.01 -4.75
C VAL A 100 -18.09 11.11 -4.30
N VAL A 101 -18.19 12.20 -5.05
CA VAL A 101 -19.06 13.35 -4.73
C VAL A 101 -20.54 12.96 -4.76
N ASP A 102 -20.97 12.19 -5.77
CA ASP A 102 -22.35 11.69 -5.87
C ASP A 102 -22.67 10.78 -4.68
N GLY A 103 -21.73 9.93 -4.26
CA GLY A 103 -21.83 9.11 -3.06
C GLY A 103 -21.93 9.93 -1.77
N GLU A 104 -21.14 10.99 -1.63
CA GLU A 104 -21.19 11.90 -0.49
C GLU A 104 -22.52 12.66 -0.43
N ALA A 105 -23.00 13.15 -1.57
CA ALA A 105 -24.25 13.89 -1.66
C ALA A 105 -25.47 13.09 -1.20
N VAL A 106 -25.46 11.77 -1.38
CA VAL A 106 -26.53 10.87 -0.93
C VAL A 106 -26.23 10.14 0.39
N GLY A 107 -25.10 10.46 1.03
CA GLY A 107 -24.69 9.85 2.30
C GLY A 107 -24.33 8.36 2.21
N LYS A 108 -23.92 7.88 1.03
CA LYS A 108 -23.58 6.47 0.75
C LYS A 108 -22.16 6.26 0.23
N VAL A 109 -21.25 7.22 0.43
CA VAL A 109 -19.85 7.02 0.05
C VAL A 109 -19.21 5.98 0.97
N GLY A 110 -18.66 4.92 0.38
CA GLY A 110 -17.96 3.88 1.10
C GLY A 110 -16.44 4.03 0.98
N SER A 111 -15.73 3.09 1.60
CA SER A 111 -14.28 2.94 1.45
C SER A 111 -13.86 2.63 0.01
N ASN A 112 -14.68 1.91 -0.76
CA ASN A 112 -14.44 1.56 -2.16
C ASN A 112 -14.26 2.77 -3.07
N GLU A 113 -15.16 3.75 -3.03
CA GLU A 113 -15.10 4.93 -3.90
C GLU A 113 -13.81 5.74 -3.68
N TRP A 114 -13.40 5.87 -2.42
CA TRP A 114 -12.16 6.55 -2.06
C TRP A 114 -10.92 5.75 -2.42
N LEU A 115 -10.96 4.41 -2.29
CA LEU A 115 -9.91 3.52 -2.78
C LEU A 115 -9.72 3.70 -4.28
N ASP A 116 -10.80 3.65 -5.07
CA ASP A 116 -10.73 3.71 -6.53
C ASP A 116 -10.05 5.00 -7.00
N LEU A 117 -10.49 6.14 -6.45
CA LEU A 117 -9.89 7.44 -6.73
C LEU A 117 -8.43 7.50 -6.29
N ALA A 118 -8.12 7.05 -5.06
CA ALA A 118 -6.76 7.05 -4.53
C ALA A 118 -5.81 6.23 -5.40
N TYR A 119 -6.23 5.02 -5.76
CA TYR A 119 -5.44 4.06 -6.51
C TYR A 119 -5.23 4.54 -7.95
N ALA A 120 -6.25 5.14 -8.58
CA ALA A 120 -6.13 5.70 -9.92
C ALA A 120 -5.12 6.85 -9.98
N VAL A 121 -5.20 7.78 -9.02
CA VAL A 121 -4.22 8.87 -8.90
C VAL A 121 -2.81 8.29 -8.69
N GLY A 122 -2.69 7.27 -7.84
CA GLY A 122 -1.46 6.50 -7.70
C GLY A 122 -0.93 6.01 -9.04
N CYS A 123 -1.70 5.17 -9.75
CA CYS A 123 -1.31 4.61 -11.05
C CYS A 123 -0.92 5.68 -12.07
N ILE A 124 -1.71 6.76 -12.20
CA ILE A 124 -1.46 7.85 -13.15
C ILE A 124 -0.12 8.56 -12.84
N ASN A 125 0.16 8.81 -11.56
CA ASN A 125 1.44 9.38 -11.13
C ASN A 125 2.62 8.48 -11.54
N GLN A 126 2.47 7.15 -11.37
CA GLN A 126 3.53 6.21 -11.73
C GLN A 126 3.72 6.04 -13.25
N LEU A 127 2.66 6.25 -14.02
CA LEU A 127 2.72 6.26 -15.48
C LEU A 127 3.36 7.53 -16.06
N GLY A 128 3.61 8.54 -15.22
CA GLY A 128 4.12 9.84 -15.65
C GLY A 128 3.10 10.65 -16.46
N GLU A 129 1.81 10.33 -16.34
CA GLU A 129 0.71 10.95 -17.08
C GLU A 129 0.09 12.14 -16.36
N THR A 130 0.70 12.60 -15.29
CA THR A 130 0.37 13.90 -14.71
C THR A 130 0.83 15.01 -15.66
N GLU A 131 0.04 15.28 -16.69
CA GLU A 131 0.02 16.56 -17.42
C GLU A 131 -0.59 17.69 -16.56
N PHE A 132 -0.44 17.62 -15.24
CA PHE A 132 -0.41 18.81 -14.43
C PHE A 132 0.84 19.57 -14.88
N LYS A 133 0.66 20.40 -15.91
CA LYS A 133 1.69 21.12 -16.68
C LYS A 133 2.83 21.51 -15.77
N LYS A 134 4.10 21.36 -16.19
CA LYS A 134 5.28 21.98 -15.55
C LYS A 134 4.91 23.36 -14.94
N GLY A 135 4.68 23.41 -13.63
CA GLY A 135 4.30 24.63 -12.90
C GLY A 135 2.85 24.74 -12.39
N GLN A 136 1.94 23.85 -12.73
CA GLN A 136 0.62 23.73 -12.10
C GLN A 136 0.62 22.47 -11.26
N SER A 137 0.69 22.65 -9.95
CA SER A 137 0.55 21.53 -9.04
C SER A 137 -0.85 20.93 -9.17
N ALA A 138 -0.95 19.61 -9.32
CA ALA A 138 -2.17 18.87 -8.99
C ALA A 138 -2.68 19.33 -7.61
N PRO A 139 -3.99 19.38 -7.38
CA PRO A 139 -4.52 19.59 -6.03
C PRO A 139 -3.85 18.59 -5.05
N GLY A 140 -3.08 19.10 -4.07
CA GLY A 140 -2.34 18.28 -3.10
C GLY A 140 -0.88 17.94 -3.44
N GLU A 141 -0.32 18.41 -4.57
CA GLU A 141 1.08 18.10 -4.96
C GLU A 141 2.13 18.77 -4.05
N ARG A 142 1.78 19.88 -3.36
CA ARG A 142 2.66 20.51 -2.36
C ARG A 142 2.93 19.65 -1.13
N ASP A 143 2.11 18.61 -0.88
CA ASP A 143 2.22 17.71 0.28
C ASP A 143 2.77 16.32 -0.09
N GLY A 144 3.17 16.12 -1.34
CA GLY A 144 4.11 15.08 -1.72
C GLY A 144 3.53 13.72 -2.15
N ILE A 145 2.22 13.42 -2.06
CA ILE A 145 1.63 12.24 -2.75
C ILE A 145 0.14 12.50 -3.06
N PRO A 146 -0.22 13.01 -4.26
CA PRO A 146 -1.59 13.00 -4.74
C PRO A 146 -2.09 11.55 -4.72
N GLY A 147 -3.23 11.28 -4.07
CA GLY A 147 -3.80 9.93 -3.89
C GLY A 147 -3.68 9.35 -2.49
N TYR A 148 -2.60 9.64 -1.73
CA TYR A 148 -2.44 9.08 -0.39
C TYR A 148 -3.47 9.61 0.62
N TRP A 149 -3.85 10.89 0.51
CA TRP A 149 -4.90 11.45 1.37
C TRP A 149 -6.27 10.79 1.12
N TYR A 150 -6.62 10.54 -0.15
CA TYR A 150 -7.81 9.77 -0.51
C TYR A 150 -7.75 8.34 0.05
N MET A 151 -6.56 7.72 0.05
CA MET A 151 -6.37 6.40 0.66
C MET A 151 -6.59 6.42 2.17
N LEU A 152 -6.08 7.43 2.89
CA LEU A 152 -6.34 7.59 4.31
C LEU A 152 -7.83 7.78 4.60
N ARG A 153 -8.56 8.47 3.72
CA ARG A 153 -10.01 8.59 3.81
C ARG A 153 -10.71 7.24 3.64
N ALA A 154 -10.31 6.43 2.66
CA ALA A 154 -10.81 5.06 2.47
C ALA A 154 -10.59 4.20 3.71
N ILE A 155 -9.36 4.20 4.26
CA ILE A 155 -9.00 3.45 5.49
C ILE A 155 -9.85 3.90 6.68
N ASN A 156 -10.08 5.20 6.84
CA ASN A 156 -10.86 5.74 7.95
C ASN A 156 -12.32 5.25 7.90
N LEU A 157 -12.94 5.28 6.72
CA LEU A 157 -14.30 4.78 6.52
C LEU A 157 -14.37 3.28 6.84
N GLU A 158 -13.42 2.50 6.31
CA GLU A 158 -13.40 1.06 6.55
C GLU A 158 -13.21 0.69 8.01
N SER A 159 -12.33 1.40 8.72
CA SER A 159 -12.07 1.16 10.14
C SER A 159 -13.32 1.33 11.03
N LYS A 160 -14.33 2.08 10.55
CA LYS A 160 -15.62 2.28 11.21
C LYS A 160 -16.63 1.19 10.87
N GLU A 161 -16.52 0.58 9.69
CA GLU A 161 -17.51 -0.35 9.13
C GLU A 161 -17.13 -1.82 9.36
N SER A 162 -15.86 -2.18 9.20
CA SER A 162 -15.39 -3.57 9.32
C SER A 162 -13.89 -3.64 9.63
N ARG A 163 -13.52 -4.39 10.68
CA ARG A 163 -12.10 -4.57 11.07
C ARG A 163 -11.33 -5.55 10.17
N GLY A 164 -12.00 -6.36 9.36
CA GLY A 164 -11.35 -7.44 8.60
C GLY A 164 -10.68 -6.99 7.30
N SER A 165 -11.28 -6.02 6.63
CA SER A 165 -10.95 -5.60 5.26
C SER A 165 -9.96 -4.42 5.20
N ALA A 166 -9.78 -3.70 6.32
CA ALA A 166 -8.85 -2.57 6.44
C ALA A 166 -7.39 -2.94 6.12
N SER A 167 -6.96 -4.19 6.38
CA SER A 167 -5.60 -4.63 6.06
C SER A 167 -5.31 -4.65 4.56
N THR A 168 -6.30 -4.88 3.70
CA THR A 168 -6.13 -4.78 2.26
C THR A 168 -5.97 -3.33 1.81
N LEU A 169 -6.72 -2.39 2.40
CA LEU A 169 -6.51 -0.96 2.14
C LEU A 169 -5.13 -0.49 2.61
N HIS A 170 -4.65 -1.01 3.74
CA HIS A 170 -3.28 -0.75 4.17
C HIS A 170 -2.25 -1.30 3.19
N PHE A 171 -2.47 -2.49 2.61
CA PHE A 171 -1.61 -2.97 1.54
C PHE A 171 -1.63 -2.03 0.32
N ALA A 172 -2.82 -1.59 -0.14
CA ALA A 172 -2.93 -0.61 -1.22
C ALA A 172 -2.19 0.71 -0.89
N ALA A 173 -2.30 1.20 0.34
CA ALA A 173 -1.57 2.37 0.82
C ALA A 173 -0.05 2.18 0.82
N ALA A 174 0.44 0.99 1.15
CA ALA A 174 1.86 0.67 1.03
C ALA A 174 2.33 0.72 -0.43
N LEU A 175 1.54 0.23 -1.38
CA LEU A 175 1.87 0.32 -2.81
C LEU A 175 1.99 1.78 -3.29
N LEU A 176 1.05 2.63 -2.85
CA LEU A 176 1.03 4.07 -3.14
C LEU A 176 2.22 4.83 -2.54
N THR A 177 2.71 4.36 -1.39
CA THR A 177 3.78 5.02 -0.62
C THR A 177 5.11 4.29 -0.70
N HIS A 178 5.36 3.50 -1.75
CA HIS A 178 6.60 2.75 -1.84
C HIS A 178 7.82 3.70 -1.95
N PRO A 179 8.90 3.54 -1.16
CA PRO A 179 10.03 4.50 -1.09
C PRO A 179 10.76 4.74 -2.41
N ILE A 180 10.67 3.76 -3.32
CA ILE A 180 11.19 3.85 -4.69
C ILE A 180 10.56 4.99 -5.50
N MET A 181 9.32 5.38 -5.16
CA MET A 181 8.56 6.37 -5.90
C MET A 181 9.03 7.79 -5.63
N VAL A 182 9.98 7.96 -4.70
CA VAL A 182 10.49 9.27 -4.27
C VAL A 182 11.93 9.45 -4.74
N SER A 183 12.15 10.49 -5.52
CA SER A 183 13.48 10.88 -6.02
C SER A 183 14.31 11.61 -4.96
N ASP A 184 13.67 12.41 -4.10
CA ASP A 184 14.32 13.17 -3.03
C ASP A 184 14.64 12.32 -1.79
N GLU A 185 15.88 12.39 -1.31
CA GLU A 185 16.37 11.58 -0.19
C GLU A 185 15.72 11.98 1.15
N LYS A 186 15.46 13.27 1.37
CA LYS A 186 14.82 13.75 2.61
C LYS A 186 13.38 13.24 2.72
N SER A 187 12.66 13.26 1.62
CA SER A 187 11.28 12.76 1.51
C SER A 187 11.23 11.23 1.59
N ARG A 188 12.28 10.54 1.12
CA ARG A 188 12.36 9.06 1.13
C ARG A 188 12.25 8.48 2.54
N ALA A 189 12.89 9.08 3.54
CA ALA A 189 12.82 8.59 4.92
C ALA A 189 11.39 8.62 5.48
N GLN A 190 10.66 9.72 5.23
CA GLN A 190 9.27 9.84 5.66
C GLN A 190 8.34 8.87 4.92
N VAL A 191 8.58 8.67 3.63
CA VAL A 191 7.78 7.74 2.82
C VAL A 191 8.07 6.29 3.20
N ASP A 192 9.32 5.95 3.53
CA ASP A 192 9.71 4.65 4.08
C ASP A 192 9.05 4.36 5.42
N GLU A 193 8.94 5.34 6.32
CA GLU A 193 8.18 5.17 7.56
C GLU A 193 6.70 4.86 7.30
N ARG A 194 6.05 5.61 6.39
CA ARG A 194 4.65 5.37 6.00
C ARG A 194 4.45 4.01 5.35
N TYR A 195 5.33 3.64 4.43
CA TYR A 195 5.34 2.34 3.77
C TYR A 195 5.39 1.21 4.80
N ARG A 196 6.37 1.26 5.72
CA ARG A 196 6.54 0.24 6.76
C ARG A 196 5.35 0.18 7.71
N PHE A 197 4.79 1.32 8.09
CA PHE A 197 3.55 1.38 8.87
C PHE A 197 2.43 0.61 8.19
N HIS A 198 2.16 0.90 6.92
CA HIS A 198 1.10 0.25 6.17
C HIS A 198 1.35 -1.24 5.90
N MET A 199 2.59 -1.63 5.61
CA MET A 199 2.95 -3.03 5.48
C MET A 199 2.71 -3.81 6.76
N ARG A 200 3.02 -3.23 7.93
CA ARG A 200 2.72 -3.85 9.22
C ARG A 200 1.23 -4.05 9.45
N GLU A 201 0.41 -3.03 9.20
CA GLU A 201 -1.05 -3.15 9.34
C GLU A 201 -1.66 -4.15 8.35
N ALA A 202 -1.09 -4.25 7.14
CA ALA A 202 -1.48 -5.27 6.17
C ALA A 202 -1.16 -6.69 6.69
N VAL A 203 0.07 -6.92 7.19
CA VAL A 203 0.46 -8.23 7.75
C VAL A 203 -0.43 -8.63 8.94
N ARG A 204 -0.88 -7.68 9.77
CA ARG A 204 -1.73 -7.98 10.94
C ARG A 204 -3.06 -8.64 10.60
N GLY A 205 -3.68 -8.28 9.47
CA GLY A 205 -4.93 -8.91 9.00
C GLY A 205 -4.72 -10.02 7.96
N MET A 206 -3.48 -10.35 7.65
CA MET A 206 -3.15 -11.38 6.66
C MET A 206 -3.34 -12.77 7.24
N SER A 207 -4.13 -13.60 6.55
CA SER A 207 -4.27 -15.03 6.86
C SER A 207 -3.47 -15.90 5.88
N PRO A 208 -2.93 -17.06 6.29
CA PRO A 208 -2.27 -18.00 5.38
C PRO A 208 -3.19 -18.42 4.23
N GLY A 209 -2.66 -18.42 3.01
CA GLY A 209 -3.36 -18.74 1.77
C GLY A 209 -4.29 -17.64 1.23
N SER A 210 -4.48 -16.55 1.97
CA SER A 210 -5.37 -15.45 1.57
C SER A 210 -4.88 -14.72 0.32
N LEU A 211 -5.78 -14.04 -0.40
CA LEU A 211 -5.42 -13.14 -1.49
C LEU A 211 -4.45 -12.05 -1.04
N LEU A 212 -4.60 -11.55 0.19
CA LEU A 212 -3.68 -10.57 0.75
C LEU A 212 -2.26 -11.13 0.87
N GLU A 213 -2.11 -12.35 1.38
CA GLU A 213 -0.79 -12.99 1.44
C GLU A 213 -0.18 -13.15 0.05
N LYS A 214 -0.95 -13.65 -0.93
CA LYS A 214 -0.46 -13.86 -2.29
C LYS A 214 -0.04 -12.56 -2.97
N ASN A 215 -0.84 -11.52 -2.84
CA ASN A 215 -0.52 -10.20 -3.39
C ASN A 215 0.71 -9.57 -2.71
N MET A 216 0.82 -9.69 -1.39
CA MET A 216 2.01 -9.24 -0.66
C MET A 216 3.25 -10.02 -1.08
N GLN A 217 3.14 -11.35 -1.28
CA GLN A 217 4.25 -12.21 -1.71
C GLN A 217 4.73 -11.80 -3.10
N SER A 218 3.79 -11.61 -4.03
CA SER A 218 4.07 -11.13 -5.38
C SER A 218 4.78 -9.78 -5.34
N ASN A 219 4.23 -8.81 -4.59
CA ASN A 219 4.80 -7.48 -4.47
C ASN A 219 6.22 -7.52 -3.90
N LEU A 220 6.42 -8.16 -2.77
CA LEU A 220 7.73 -8.17 -2.10
C LEU A 220 8.79 -8.92 -2.92
N THR A 221 8.40 -9.97 -3.64
CA THR A 221 9.30 -10.65 -4.60
C THR A 221 9.75 -9.67 -5.69
N SER A 222 8.83 -8.88 -6.26
CA SER A 222 9.14 -7.86 -7.27
C SER A 222 10.06 -6.74 -6.76
N TYR A 223 10.08 -6.47 -5.45
CA TYR A 223 10.91 -5.43 -4.81
C TYR A 223 12.08 -5.95 -3.98
N GLN A 224 12.43 -7.24 -4.08
CA GLN A 224 13.48 -7.90 -3.27
C GLN A 224 13.26 -7.78 -1.75
N GLY A 225 12.03 -7.47 -1.34
CA GLY A 225 11.57 -7.53 0.05
C GLY A 225 11.31 -8.98 0.45
N ALA A 226 11.54 -9.31 1.72
CA ALA A 226 11.19 -10.64 2.24
C ALA A 226 10.05 -10.47 3.25
N ILE A 227 8.89 -11.09 2.99
CA ILE A 227 7.75 -11.12 3.94
C ILE A 227 8.19 -11.58 5.32
N GLU A 228 9.09 -12.56 5.35
CA GLU A 228 9.65 -13.10 6.59
C GLU A 228 10.37 -12.04 7.43
N ARG A 229 10.93 -10.98 6.82
CA ARG A 229 11.47 -9.84 7.59
C ARG A 229 10.36 -9.04 8.26
N ALA A 230 9.31 -8.68 7.52
CA ALA A 230 8.17 -7.94 8.08
C ALA A 230 7.45 -8.73 9.19
N ARG A 231 7.28 -10.05 9.02
CA ARG A 231 6.74 -10.94 10.06
C ARG A 231 7.62 -10.97 11.31
N LYS A 232 8.94 -11.08 11.14
CA LYS A 232 9.91 -11.06 12.25
C LYS A 232 9.91 -9.72 12.99
N GLU A 233 9.84 -8.60 12.27
CA GLU A 233 9.76 -7.26 12.86
C GLU A 233 8.50 -7.11 13.71
N LEU A 234 7.34 -7.55 13.21
CA LEU A 234 6.10 -7.56 13.99
C LEU A 234 6.16 -8.45 15.22
N ALA A 235 6.75 -9.64 15.12
CA ALA A 235 6.94 -10.53 16.26
C ALA A 235 7.85 -9.89 17.33
N ALA A 236 8.92 -9.22 16.93
CA ALA A 236 9.82 -8.51 17.82
C ALA A 236 9.15 -7.31 18.51
N GLU A 237 8.33 -6.54 17.79
CA GLU A 237 7.55 -5.43 18.35
C GLU A 237 6.54 -5.91 19.41
N GLY A 238 5.91 -7.07 19.20
CA GLY A 238 5.02 -7.70 20.19
C GLY A 238 5.75 -8.04 21.49
N GLN A 239 6.89 -8.72 21.39
CA GLN A 239 7.70 -9.12 22.55
C GLN A 239 8.25 -7.91 23.34
N ALA A 240 8.62 -6.82 22.65
CA ALA A 240 9.08 -5.60 23.29
C ALA A 240 7.97 -4.91 24.12
N LYS A 241 6.71 -4.95 23.68
CA LYS A 241 5.60 -4.37 24.44
C LYS A 241 5.27 -5.18 25.69
N ASP A 242 5.35 -6.50 25.63
CA ASP A 242 5.06 -7.39 26.76
C ASP A 242 6.11 -7.27 27.89
N THR A 243 7.39 -7.16 27.52
CA THR A 243 8.49 -6.94 28.48
C THR A 243 8.39 -5.57 29.17
N THR A 244 7.98 -4.53 28.44
CA THR A 244 7.79 -3.18 29.00
C THR A 244 6.56 -3.12 29.93
N ALA A 245 5.51 -3.88 29.64
CA ALA A 245 4.32 -3.99 30.48
C ALA A 245 4.59 -4.77 31.77
N SER A 246 5.41 -5.83 31.72
CA SER A 246 5.78 -6.62 32.90
C SER A 246 6.73 -5.90 33.86
N SER A 247 7.50 -4.91 33.38
CA SER A 247 8.42 -4.10 34.23
C SER A 247 7.72 -2.99 35.03
N LYS A 248 6.42 -2.76 34.81
CA LYS A 248 5.63 -1.72 35.51
C LYS A 248 4.71 -2.28 36.61
N LYS A 249 4.84 -3.57 36.94
CA LYS A 249 4.21 -4.22 38.09
C LYS A 249 5.26 -4.56 39.12
#